data_AF-A0A958H1V9-F1
#
_entry.id   AF-A0A958H1V9-F1
#
_cell.length_a   1.000
_cell.length_b   1.000
_cell.length_c   1.000
_cell.angle_alpha   90.00
_cell.angle_beta   90.00
_cell.angle_gamma   90.00
#
_symmetry.space_group_name_H-M   'P 1'
#
loop_
_entity.id
_entity.type
_entity.pdbx_description
1 polymer ?
#
loop_
_entity_poly.entity_id
_entity_poly.type
_entity_poly.pdbx_seq_one_letter_code
_entity_poly.pdbx_strand_id
1 'polypeptide(L)'
;LGVLQAGDVTFDPLLPVNKQAAIAGLGSGLVNKLILKFKEKFWTGPSPALLTTLDSQIWWRPGIGRTNEAPIVTGYMGGQAAERFMALGEERAIVEGLHHLEQMFGLKELQRQLETGWLVAWPADIYTKMGYSYVPVGGAGLRDQLAAPVEQVLFFAGEATSRECASTVHGALESGFRVAAEVMG
;
A
#
# COMPACT_ATOMS: atom_id res chain seq x y z
N LEU A 1 2.73 -7.87 8.03
CA LEU A 1 1.63 -8.01 9.02
C LEU A 1 0.48 -8.85 8.45
N GLY A 2 -0.03 -8.54 7.24
CA GLY A 2 -1.13 -9.28 6.61
C GLY A 2 -0.91 -10.80 6.54
N VAL A 3 0.29 -11.27 6.17
CA VAL A 3 0.65 -12.70 6.20
C VAL A 3 0.54 -13.33 7.59
N LEU A 4 1.00 -12.63 8.65
CA LEU A 4 0.90 -13.11 10.03
C LEU A 4 -0.56 -13.19 10.49
N GLN A 5 -1.39 -12.22 10.10
CA GLN A 5 -2.82 -12.19 10.41
C GLN A 5 -3.61 -13.29 9.67
N ALA A 6 -3.17 -13.65 8.47
CA ALA A 6 -3.78 -14.73 7.70
C ALA A 6 -3.44 -16.13 8.24
N GLY A 7 -2.46 -16.25 9.15
CA GLY A 7 -2.03 -17.53 9.70
C GLY A 7 -1.21 -18.36 8.73
N ASP A 8 -0.63 -17.74 7.69
CA ASP A 8 0.19 -18.43 6.67
C ASP A 8 1.53 -18.94 7.22
N VAL A 9 1.90 -18.54 8.45
CA VAL A 9 3.09 -19.00 9.17
C VAL A 9 2.67 -19.61 10.50
N THR A 10 3.01 -20.89 10.69
CA THR A 10 2.79 -21.61 11.96
C THR A 10 4.00 -21.47 12.88
N PHE A 11 3.75 -21.15 14.15
CA PHE A 11 4.78 -21.12 15.19
C PHE A 11 4.55 -22.27 16.17
N ASP A 12 5.62 -23.02 16.46
CA ASP A 12 5.65 -24.07 17.48
C ASP A 12 6.91 -23.89 18.35
N PRO A 13 6.78 -23.55 19.65
CA PRO A 13 5.52 -23.31 20.37
C PRO A 13 4.75 -22.07 19.88
N LEU A 14 3.48 -21.96 20.27
CA LEU A 14 2.66 -20.79 19.97
C LEU A 14 3.32 -19.50 20.49
N LEU A 15 3.13 -18.41 19.74
CA LEU A 15 3.62 -17.09 20.15
C LEU A 15 3.00 -16.65 21.49
N PRO A 16 3.72 -15.87 22.32
CA PRO A 16 3.18 -15.31 23.55
C PRO A 16 1.87 -14.52 23.33
N VAL A 17 0.97 -14.51 24.33
CA VAL A 17 -0.37 -13.91 24.22
C VAL A 17 -0.34 -12.45 23.78
N ASN A 18 0.60 -11.66 24.30
CA ASN A 18 0.78 -10.25 23.90
C ASN A 18 1.19 -10.11 22.42
N LYS A 19 2.00 -11.04 21.89
CA LYS A 19 2.39 -11.06 20.47
C LYS A 19 1.19 -11.36 19.58
N GLN A 20 0.39 -12.36 19.95
CA GLN A 20 -0.84 -12.69 19.23
C GLN A 20 -1.82 -11.51 19.23
N ALA A 21 -2.01 -10.85 20.38
CA ALA A 21 -2.84 -9.67 20.50
C ALA A 21 -2.33 -8.50 19.62
N ALA A 22 -1.02 -8.31 19.53
CA ALA A 22 -0.42 -7.30 18.66
C ALA A 22 -0.62 -7.60 17.17
N ILE A 23 -0.44 -8.85 16.76
CA ILE A 23 -0.69 -9.27 15.37
C ILE A 23 -2.17 -9.06 15.02
N ALA A 24 -3.10 -9.49 15.86
CA ALA A 24 -4.53 -9.35 15.61
C ALA A 24 -5.02 -7.89 15.70
N GLY A 25 -4.44 -7.11 16.62
CA GLY A 25 -4.90 -5.76 16.94
C GLY A 25 -4.37 -4.66 16.03
N LEU A 26 -3.23 -4.85 15.34
CA LEU A 26 -2.76 -3.88 14.36
C LEU A 26 -3.63 -3.95 13.09
N GLY A 27 -3.91 -2.80 12.49
CA GLY A 27 -4.67 -2.74 11.26
C GLY A 27 -3.81 -3.05 10.04
N SER A 28 -4.30 -3.88 9.12
CA SER A 28 -3.72 -4.06 7.78
C SER A 28 -4.47 -3.17 6.78
N GLY A 29 -3.93 -1.98 6.53
CA GLY A 29 -4.53 -1.01 5.62
C GLY A 29 -4.47 -1.50 4.18
N LEU A 30 -5.59 -1.35 3.45
CA LEU A 30 -5.70 -1.78 2.06
C LEU A 30 -5.34 -0.63 1.12
N VAL A 31 -4.50 -0.92 0.13
CA VAL A 31 -4.06 0.04 -0.88
C VAL A 31 -3.95 -0.65 -2.23
N ASN A 32 -4.52 -0.02 -3.25
CA ASN A 32 -4.28 -0.37 -4.65
C ASN A 32 -3.67 0.83 -5.39
N LYS A 33 -2.97 0.54 -6.48
CA LYS A 33 -2.57 1.55 -7.46
C LYS A 33 -3.12 1.18 -8.83
N LEU A 34 -3.59 2.19 -9.55
CA LEU A 34 -3.94 2.07 -10.96
C LEU A 34 -2.91 2.84 -11.79
N ILE A 35 -2.15 2.15 -12.62
CA ILE A 35 -1.09 2.76 -13.44
C ILE A 35 -1.56 2.76 -14.88
N LEU A 36 -1.70 3.94 -15.47
CA LEU A 36 -2.23 4.10 -16.83
C LEU A 36 -1.19 4.80 -17.70
N LYS A 37 -0.80 4.16 -18.81
CA LYS A 37 0.07 4.73 -19.83
C LYS A 37 -0.75 5.08 -21.06
N PHE A 38 -0.59 6.30 -21.55
CA PHE A 38 -1.27 6.82 -22.74
C PHE A 38 -0.29 6.94 -23.90
N LYS A 39 -0.82 7.11 -25.12
CA LYS A 39 -0.02 7.41 -26.32
C LYS A 39 0.62 8.80 -26.23
N GLU A 40 -0.15 9.76 -25.74
CA GLU A 40 0.23 11.17 -25.61
C GLU A 40 -0.24 11.73 -24.27
N LYS A 41 0.39 12.81 -23.80
CA LYS A 41 -0.05 13.51 -22.59
C LYS A 41 -1.34 14.27 -22.88
N PHE A 42 -2.41 14.01 -22.13
CA PHE A 42 -3.67 14.76 -22.24
C PHE A 42 -3.81 15.88 -21.19
N TRP A 43 -2.86 15.97 -20.25
CA TRP A 43 -2.83 16.97 -19.19
C TRP A 43 -1.87 18.11 -19.51
N THR A 44 -2.13 19.28 -18.91
CA THR A 44 -1.28 20.46 -19.01
C THR A 44 -0.92 21.01 -17.63
N GLY A 45 0.25 21.63 -17.50
CA GLY A 45 0.65 22.37 -16.30
C GLY A 45 1.41 21.54 -15.25
N PRO A 46 1.94 22.20 -14.21
CA PRO A 46 2.86 21.59 -13.25
C PRO A 46 2.15 20.86 -12.10
N SER A 47 0.86 20.52 -12.20
CA SER A 47 0.14 19.96 -11.06
C SER A 47 0.83 18.68 -10.55
N PRO A 48 1.26 18.65 -9.27
CA PRO A 48 1.98 17.51 -8.71
C PRO A 48 1.04 16.34 -8.40
N ALA A 49 -0.20 16.66 -8.02
CA ALA A 49 -1.24 15.69 -7.72
C ALA A 49 -2.63 16.28 -7.99
N LEU A 50 -3.59 15.40 -8.27
CA LEU A 50 -5.01 15.71 -8.40
C LEU A 50 -5.75 14.93 -7.32
N LEU A 51 -6.58 15.62 -6.55
CA LEU A 51 -7.43 15.01 -5.54
C LEU A 51 -8.86 14.99 -6.03
N THR A 52 -9.57 13.91 -5.74
CA THR A 52 -10.97 13.73 -6.13
C THR A 52 -11.75 13.08 -5.00
N THR A 53 -13.06 13.35 -4.95
CA THR A 53 -13.99 12.66 -4.06
C THR A 53 -14.44 11.31 -4.61
N LEU A 54 -14.05 10.98 -5.84
CA LEU A 54 -14.25 9.66 -6.44
C LEU A 54 -13.34 8.62 -5.77
N ASP A 55 -13.64 7.34 -5.98
CA ASP A 55 -12.89 6.24 -5.38
C ASP A 55 -11.42 6.17 -5.79
N SER A 56 -11.02 6.80 -6.89
CA SER A 56 -9.62 6.90 -7.31
C SER A 56 -8.79 7.93 -6.52
N GLN A 57 -9.41 8.63 -5.56
CA GLN A 57 -8.87 9.50 -4.49
C GLN A 57 -7.77 10.47 -4.88
N ILE A 58 -6.58 9.98 -5.24
CA ILE A 58 -5.40 10.77 -5.58
C ILE A 58 -4.79 10.25 -6.87
N TRP A 59 -4.50 11.16 -7.79
CA TRP A 59 -3.71 10.90 -9.00
C TRP A 59 -2.45 11.73 -9.03
N TRP A 60 -1.35 11.18 -9.55
CA TRP A 60 -0.12 11.94 -9.78
C TRP A 60 0.63 11.44 -11.01
N ARG A 61 1.61 12.23 -11.43
CA ARG A 61 2.52 11.92 -12.53
C ARG A 61 3.87 11.48 -11.95
N PRO A 62 4.24 10.20 -12.03
CA PRO A 62 5.48 9.71 -11.42
C PRO A 62 6.74 10.29 -12.08
N GLY A 63 6.62 10.84 -13.30
CA GLY A 63 7.71 11.46 -14.05
C GLY A 63 7.75 12.99 -14.01
N ILE A 64 6.94 13.66 -13.18
CA ILE A 64 6.91 15.13 -13.13
C ILE A 64 8.32 15.72 -12.97
N GLY A 65 8.64 16.73 -13.78
CA GLY A 65 9.94 17.42 -13.76
C GLY A 65 11.06 16.69 -14.50
N ARG A 66 10.83 15.48 -15.03
CA ARG A 66 11.81 14.78 -15.88
C ARG A 66 11.75 15.30 -17.31
N THR A 67 12.92 15.44 -17.94
CA THR A 67 13.05 15.86 -19.35
C THR A 67 12.38 14.89 -20.32
N ASN A 68 12.31 13.61 -19.98
CA ASN A 68 11.67 12.54 -20.74
C ASN A 68 10.44 11.96 -20.00
N GLU A 69 9.65 12.82 -19.35
CA GLU A 69 8.42 12.38 -18.68
C GLU A 69 7.51 11.64 -19.67
N ALA A 70 7.29 10.34 -19.41
CA ALA A 70 6.35 9.51 -20.14
C ALA A 70 4.89 9.91 -19.83
N PRO A 71 3.94 9.70 -20.77
CA PRO A 71 2.51 9.91 -20.56
C PRO A 71 1.92 8.84 -19.62
N ILE A 72 2.33 8.85 -18.35
CA ILE A 72 1.84 7.95 -17.31
C ILE A 72 1.20 8.76 -16.18
N VAL A 73 0.05 8.29 -15.71
CA VAL A 73 -0.55 8.72 -14.44
C VAL A 73 -0.76 7.52 -13.54
N THR A 74 -0.64 7.74 -12.24
CA THR A 74 -0.89 6.74 -11.21
C THR A 74 -1.99 7.21 -10.30
N GLY A 75 -3.04 6.41 -10.15
CA GLY A 75 -4.11 6.56 -9.18
C GLY A 75 -3.81 5.76 -7.91
N TYR A 76 -4.28 6.25 -6.77
CA TYR A 76 -4.20 5.59 -5.48
C TYR A 76 -5.59 5.39 -4.90
N MET A 77 -5.86 4.19 -4.42
CA MET A 77 -7.12 3.85 -3.76
C MET A 77 -6.79 3.20 -2.42
N GLY A 78 -7.24 3.82 -1.33
CA GLY A 78 -7.10 3.30 0.03
C GLY A 78 -8.43 2.86 0.64
N GLY A 79 -8.37 1.94 1.61
CA GLY A 79 -9.53 1.51 2.39
C GLY A 79 -10.62 0.85 1.53
N GLN A 80 -11.90 1.18 1.76
CA GLN A 80 -13.02 0.59 1.02
C GLN A 80 -12.96 0.84 -0.49
N ALA A 81 -12.34 1.93 -0.94
CA ALA A 81 -12.14 2.17 -2.37
C ALA A 81 -11.18 1.14 -2.98
N ALA A 82 -10.15 0.72 -2.23
CA ALA A 82 -9.27 -0.37 -2.65
C ALA A 82 -10.05 -1.70 -2.78
N GLU A 83 -10.92 -2.02 -1.83
CA GLU A 83 -11.78 -3.21 -1.90
C GLU A 83 -12.68 -3.20 -3.13
N ARG A 84 -13.35 -2.07 -3.39
CA ARG A 84 -14.23 -1.91 -4.55
C ARG A 84 -13.46 -2.06 -5.88
N PHE A 85 -12.32 -1.39 -6.02
CA PHE A 85 -11.48 -1.51 -7.22
C PHE A 85 -10.93 -2.93 -7.41
N MET A 86 -10.57 -3.61 -6.33
CA MET A 86 -10.12 -5.01 -6.40
C MET A 86 -11.26 -5.94 -6.86
N ALA A 87 -12.47 -5.73 -6.35
CA ALA A 87 -13.65 -6.52 -6.71
C ALA A 87 -14.09 -6.37 -8.18
N LEU A 88 -13.71 -5.27 -8.84
CA LEU A 88 -13.97 -5.06 -10.27
C LEU A 88 -13.13 -5.99 -11.17
N GLY A 89 -11.94 -6.40 -10.72
CA GLY A 89 -10.91 -6.97 -11.59
C GLY A 89 -10.20 -5.93 -12.44
N GLU A 90 -9.00 -6.25 -12.93
CA GLU A 90 -8.07 -5.28 -13.55
C GLU A 90 -8.69 -4.53 -14.75
N GLU A 91 -9.29 -5.25 -15.70
CA GLU A 91 -9.85 -4.63 -16.92
C GLU A 91 -10.93 -3.60 -16.58
N ARG A 92 -11.87 -3.95 -15.71
CA ARG A 92 -12.97 -3.04 -15.31
C ARG A 92 -12.47 -1.91 -14.41
N ALA A 93 -11.47 -2.16 -13.56
CA ALA A 93 -10.81 -1.13 -12.77
C ALA A 93 -10.11 -0.08 -13.64
N ILE A 94 -9.47 -0.50 -14.74
CA ILE A 94 -8.86 0.40 -15.72
C ILE A 94 -9.93 1.29 -16.36
N VAL A 95 -11.03 0.70 -16.83
CA VAL A 95 -12.17 1.45 -17.42
C VAL A 95 -12.75 2.45 -16.42
N GLU A 96 -12.96 2.04 -15.16
CA GLU A 96 -13.46 2.93 -14.12
C GLU A 96 -12.50 4.10 -13.82
N GLY A 97 -11.20 3.82 -13.74
CA GLY A 97 -10.19 4.85 -13.57
C GLY A 97 -10.14 5.85 -14.72
N LEU A 98 -10.35 5.39 -15.96
CA LEU A 98 -10.48 6.27 -17.12
C LEU A 98 -11.71 7.15 -17.05
N HIS A 99 -12.87 6.61 -16.65
CA HIS A 99 -14.07 7.41 -16.43
C HIS A 99 -13.86 8.49 -15.36
N HIS A 100 -13.14 8.16 -14.27
CA HIS A 100 -12.80 9.15 -13.24
C HIS A 100 -11.92 10.28 -13.81
N LEU A 101 -10.91 9.93 -14.62
CA LEU A 101 -10.06 10.94 -15.28
C LEU A 101 -10.85 11.80 -16.27
N GLU A 102 -11.74 11.20 -17.05
CA GLU A 102 -12.64 11.92 -17.96
C GLU A 102 -13.52 12.93 -17.23
N GLN A 103 -14.12 12.53 -16.10
CA GLN A 103 -14.91 13.41 -15.25
C GLN A 103 -14.06 14.57 -14.68
N MET A 104 -12.87 14.26 -14.18
CA MET A 104 -11.98 15.26 -13.57
C MET A 104 -11.49 16.31 -14.59
N PHE A 105 -11.22 15.91 -15.83
CA PHE A 105 -10.67 16.79 -16.86
C PHE A 105 -11.72 17.32 -17.85
N GLY A 106 -12.99 16.90 -17.74
CA GLY A 106 -14.02 17.25 -18.73
C GLY A 106 -13.75 16.64 -20.11
N LEU A 107 -13.10 15.48 -20.16
CA LEU A 107 -12.72 14.76 -21.38
C LEU A 107 -13.69 13.61 -21.67
N LYS A 108 -13.52 12.98 -22.83
CA LYS A 108 -14.24 11.77 -23.25
C LYS A 108 -13.33 10.87 -24.08
N GLU A 109 -13.64 9.59 -24.13
CA GLU A 109 -12.99 8.57 -24.98
C GLU A 109 -11.48 8.39 -24.70
N LEU A 110 -11.02 8.59 -23.45
CA LEU A 110 -9.62 8.39 -23.06
C LEU A 110 -9.12 6.96 -23.29
N GLN A 111 -10.03 5.97 -23.29
CA GLN A 111 -9.72 4.58 -23.67
C GLN A 111 -9.02 4.49 -25.03
N ARG A 112 -9.32 5.38 -25.99
CA ARG A 112 -8.67 5.38 -27.33
C ARG A 112 -7.21 5.80 -27.28
N GLN A 113 -6.85 6.58 -26.26
CA GLN A 113 -5.50 7.08 -26.00
C GLN A 113 -4.73 6.17 -25.05
N LEU A 114 -5.39 5.25 -24.34
CA LEU A 114 -4.72 4.28 -23.49
C LEU A 114 -3.84 3.37 -24.35
N GLU A 115 -2.57 3.25 -23.98
CA GLU A 115 -1.64 2.27 -24.54
C GLU A 115 -1.69 0.98 -23.73
N THR A 116 -1.67 1.09 -22.40
CA THR A 116 -1.74 -0.03 -21.46
C THR A 116 -2.06 0.47 -20.05
N GLY A 117 -2.56 -0.42 -19.19
CA GLY A 117 -2.84 -0.12 -17.80
C GLY A 117 -2.69 -1.34 -16.90
N TRP A 118 -2.49 -1.11 -15.61
CA TRP A 118 -2.34 -2.15 -14.60
C TRP A 118 -3.02 -1.77 -13.29
N LEU A 119 -3.69 -2.75 -12.68
CA LEU A 119 -4.18 -2.65 -11.30
C LEU A 119 -3.21 -3.42 -10.40
N VAL A 120 -2.45 -2.69 -9.58
CA VAL A 120 -1.60 -3.27 -8.54
C VAL A 120 -2.41 -3.34 -7.25
N ALA A 121 -2.95 -4.51 -6.95
CA ALA A 121 -3.76 -4.76 -5.75
C ALA A 121 -2.96 -5.55 -4.69
N TRP A 122 -2.25 -4.82 -3.82
CA TRP A 122 -1.43 -5.43 -2.76
C TRP A 122 -2.20 -6.36 -1.79
N PRO A 123 -3.48 -6.11 -1.47
CA PRO A 123 -4.27 -7.04 -0.65
C PRO A 123 -4.47 -8.43 -1.28
N ALA A 124 -4.41 -8.53 -2.61
CA ALA A 124 -4.58 -9.80 -3.32
C ALA A 124 -3.26 -10.60 -3.45
N ASP A 125 -2.12 -9.97 -3.20
CA ASP A 125 -0.82 -10.64 -3.26
C ASP A 125 -0.65 -11.58 -2.05
N ILE A 126 -0.39 -12.86 -2.32
CA ILE A 126 -0.35 -13.90 -1.28
C ILE A 126 0.79 -13.72 -0.27
N TYR A 127 1.86 -13.02 -0.64
CA TYR A 127 3.03 -12.78 0.22
C TYR A 127 2.98 -11.42 0.93
N THR A 128 1.97 -10.60 0.63
CA THR A 128 1.82 -9.26 1.21
C THR A 128 0.50 -9.14 1.97
N LYS A 129 -0.63 -9.39 1.30
CA LYS A 129 -2.02 -9.32 1.81
C LYS A 129 -2.44 -7.98 2.43
N MET A 130 -1.71 -6.89 2.17
CA MET A 130 -1.96 -5.56 2.73
C MET A 130 -1.23 -4.48 1.93
N GLY A 131 -1.60 -3.22 2.11
CA GLY A 131 -0.78 -2.07 1.73
C GLY A 131 0.20 -1.69 2.83
N TYR A 132 -0.29 -1.10 3.92
CA TYR A 132 0.53 -0.62 5.04
C TYR A 132 -0.17 -0.80 6.38
N SER A 133 0.59 -1.01 7.46
CA SER A 133 0.01 -1.20 8.79
C SER A 133 -0.40 0.11 9.44
N TYR A 134 -1.49 0.12 10.19
CA TYR A 134 -1.90 1.26 11.00
C TYR A 134 -2.23 0.84 12.43
N VAL A 135 -2.21 1.80 13.34
CA VAL A 135 -2.65 1.60 14.73
C VAL A 135 -4.12 2.02 14.81
N PRO A 136 -5.06 1.11 15.08
CA PRO A 136 -6.46 1.49 15.27
C PRO A 136 -6.65 2.26 16.57
N VAL A 137 -7.82 2.86 16.74
CA VAL A 137 -8.20 3.54 17.99
C VAL A 137 -8.06 2.57 19.17
N GLY A 138 -7.32 2.98 20.20
CA GLY A 138 -7.02 2.15 21.36
C GLY A 138 -5.83 1.18 21.18
N GLY A 139 -5.18 1.13 20.01
CA GLY A 139 -4.06 0.23 19.71
C GLY A 139 -2.68 0.71 20.17
N ALA A 140 -2.61 1.63 21.14
CA ALA A 140 -1.33 2.15 21.63
C ALA A 140 -0.46 1.02 22.19
N GLY A 141 0.83 1.00 21.86
CA GLY A 141 1.78 -0.01 22.32
C GLY A 141 1.79 -1.33 21.53
N LEU A 142 0.85 -1.56 20.61
CA LEU A 142 0.80 -2.81 19.83
C LEU A 142 2.04 -3.01 18.94
N ARG A 143 2.62 -1.94 18.39
CA ARG A 143 3.86 -2.03 17.60
C ARG A 143 5.04 -2.54 18.43
N ASP A 144 5.09 -2.15 19.69
CA ASP A 144 6.16 -2.51 20.62
C ASP A 144 6.06 -3.98 20.98
N GLN A 145 4.84 -4.41 21.28
CA GLN A 145 4.51 -5.80 21.54
C GLN A 145 4.83 -6.67 20.31
N LEU A 146 4.57 -6.17 19.10
CA LEU A 146 4.96 -6.85 17.87
C LEU A 146 6.50 -6.89 17.69
N ALA A 147 7.21 -5.80 17.98
CA ALA A 147 8.66 -5.69 17.81
C ALA A 147 9.48 -6.51 18.80
N ALA A 148 8.95 -6.74 20.01
CA ALA A 148 9.70 -7.40 21.09
C ALA A 148 10.22 -8.81 20.68
N PRO A 149 11.46 -9.20 21.00
CA PRO A 149 11.91 -10.56 20.75
C PRO A 149 11.14 -11.57 21.62
N VAL A 150 11.03 -12.82 21.14
CA VAL A 150 10.52 -13.95 21.91
C VAL A 150 11.71 -14.81 22.32
N GLU A 151 11.94 -14.89 23.64
CA GLU A 151 13.02 -15.69 24.27
C GLU A 151 14.43 -15.44 23.73
N GLN A 152 14.68 -14.27 23.11
CA GLN A 152 15.94 -13.96 22.40
C GLN A 152 16.31 -14.97 21.29
N VAL A 153 15.33 -15.72 20.79
CA VAL A 153 15.48 -16.68 19.70
C VAL A 153 14.76 -16.21 18.44
N LEU A 154 13.56 -15.65 18.60
CA LEU A 154 12.74 -15.17 17.50
C LEU A 154 12.59 -13.65 17.55
N PHE A 155 13.03 -12.98 16.50
CA PHE A 155 13.03 -11.52 16.38
C PHE A 155 12.10 -11.05 15.26
N PHE A 156 11.55 -9.85 15.40
CA PHE A 156 10.56 -9.28 14.47
C PHE A 156 11.01 -7.93 13.92
N ALA A 157 11.12 -7.85 12.60
CA ALA A 157 11.39 -6.63 11.84
C ALA A 157 10.26 -6.36 10.81
N GLY A 158 10.32 -5.21 10.16
CA GLY A 158 9.38 -4.73 9.15
C GLY A 158 8.67 -3.45 9.58
N GLU A 159 8.03 -2.76 8.64
CA GLU A 159 7.37 -1.46 8.89
C GLU A 159 6.39 -1.51 10.06
N ALA A 160 5.72 -2.65 10.25
CA ALA A 160 4.73 -2.83 11.31
C ALA A 160 5.33 -2.79 12.73
N THR A 161 6.64 -2.96 12.88
CA THR A 161 7.36 -2.96 14.16
C THR A 161 8.02 -1.62 14.49
N SER A 162 7.96 -0.64 13.57
CA SER A 162 8.52 0.70 13.79
C SER A 162 7.48 1.64 14.42
N ARG A 163 7.82 2.25 15.57
CA ARG A 163 6.95 3.26 16.20
C ARG A 163 6.93 4.58 15.44
N GLU A 164 8.10 4.99 14.97
CA GLU A 164 8.35 6.35 14.46
C GLU A 164 8.10 6.45 12.96
N CYS A 165 8.50 5.43 12.21
CA CYS A 165 8.52 5.43 10.75
C CYS A 165 7.64 4.33 10.15
N ALA A 166 6.52 3.99 10.80
CA ALA A 166 5.57 2.99 10.31
C ALA A 166 5.09 3.28 8.88
N SER A 167 4.66 2.24 8.16
CA SER A 167 4.18 2.33 6.77
C SER A 167 5.20 2.80 5.74
N THR A 168 6.47 2.96 6.09
CA THR A 168 7.52 3.43 5.18
C THR A 168 8.59 2.38 4.93
N VAL A 169 9.24 2.48 3.76
CA VAL A 169 10.43 1.66 3.42
C VAL A 169 11.58 1.94 4.39
N HIS A 170 11.77 3.21 4.77
CA HIS A 170 12.81 3.61 5.71
C HIS A 170 12.60 2.96 7.09
N GLY A 171 11.39 3.01 7.64
CA GLY A 171 11.11 2.36 8.92
C GLY A 171 11.25 0.84 8.88
N ALA A 172 10.96 0.20 7.75
CA ALA A 172 11.26 -1.22 7.56
C ALA A 172 12.77 -1.50 7.59
N LEU A 173 13.57 -0.70 6.88
CA LEU A 173 15.03 -0.82 6.85
C LEU A 173 15.63 -0.63 8.25
N GLU A 174 15.25 0.44 8.94
CA GLU A 174 15.72 0.74 10.30
C GLU A 174 15.37 -0.37 11.30
N SER A 175 14.16 -0.93 11.20
CA SER A 175 13.77 -2.06 12.04
C SER A 175 14.64 -3.31 11.80
N GLY A 176 15.14 -3.48 10.57
CA GLY A 176 16.08 -4.55 10.23
C GLY A 176 17.44 -4.32 10.88
N PHE A 177 17.97 -3.10 10.85
CA PHE A 177 19.21 -2.75 11.55
C PHE A 177 19.08 -2.91 13.07
N ARG A 178 17.94 -2.50 13.65
CA ARG A 178 17.63 -2.74 15.06
C ARG A 178 17.71 -4.22 15.42
N VAL A 179 17.00 -5.08 14.68
CA VAL A 179 17.00 -6.53 14.95
C VAL A 179 18.38 -7.14 14.73
N ALA A 180 19.14 -6.69 13.73
CA ALA A 180 20.51 -7.15 13.53
C ALA A 180 21.40 -6.87 14.75
N ALA A 181 21.28 -5.68 15.36
CA ALA A 181 21.98 -5.36 16.59
C ALA A 181 21.50 -6.23 17.78
N GLU A 182 20.19 -6.43 17.94
CA GLU A 182 19.63 -7.28 19.00
C GLU A 182 20.13 -8.73 18.92
N VAL A 183 20.34 -9.26 17.72
CA VAL A 183 20.88 -10.61 17.48
C VAL A 183 22.37 -10.71 17.84
N MET A 184 23.14 -9.63 17.68
CA MET A 184 24.58 -9.64 17.94
C MET A 184 24.94 -9.45 19.43
N GLY A 185 24.02 -8.90 20.24
CA GLY A 185 24.28 -8.52 21.63
C GLY A 185 25.11 -7.24 21.76
#